data_AF-A0A1I3JUI3-F1
#
_entry.id   AF-A0A1I3JUI3-F1
#
_cell.length_a   1.000
_cell.length_b   1.000
_cell.length_c   1.000
_cell.angle_alpha   90.00
_cell.angle_beta   90.00
_cell.angle_gamma   90.00
#
_symmetry.space_group_name_H-M   'P 1'
#
loop_
_entity.id
_entity.type
_entity.pdbx_description
1 polymer ?
#
loop_
_entity_poly.entity_id
_entity_poly.type
_entity_poly.pdbx_seq_one_letter_code
_entity_poly.pdbx_strand_id
1 'polypeptide(L)'
;MKKLIALAVAAVMATGLFALDLGGIKGTWQDKKWDADWTFSADGKIVLSLTSTGEEIYTFKDGTVQNFKVNVDTTGVSISFDCKDTNRSYTFKKGVALNADLDMVVNPDWTASDYETVIKLKK
;
A
#
# COMPACT_ATOMS: atom_id res chain seq x y z
N MET A 1 -30.55 -13.90 -3.49
CA MET A 1 -29.92 -14.01 -2.15
C MET A 1 -28.54 -13.37 -2.23
N LYS A 2 -28.40 -12.09 -1.86
CA LYS A 2 -27.10 -11.42 -1.79
C LYS A 2 -26.43 -11.83 -0.48
N LYS A 3 -25.33 -12.58 -0.56
CA LYS A 3 -24.52 -12.95 0.61
C LYS A 3 -23.73 -11.71 1.02
N LEU A 4 -24.17 -11.03 2.08
CA LEU A 4 -23.40 -9.98 2.74
C LEU A 4 -22.34 -10.69 3.58
N ILE A 5 -21.08 -10.65 3.13
CA ILE A 5 -19.95 -11.05 3.95
C ILE A 5 -19.70 -9.88 4.90
N ALA A 6 -20.09 -10.05 6.16
CA ALA A 6 -19.75 -9.11 7.22
C ALA A 6 -18.24 -9.24 7.51
N LEU A 7 -17.45 -8.25 7.08
CA LEU A 7 -16.09 -8.08 7.61
C LEU A 7 -16.23 -7.57 9.05
N ALA A 8 -15.68 -8.32 9.99
CA ALA A 8 -15.58 -7.91 11.38
C ALA A 8 -14.65 -6.70 11.47
N VAL A 9 -15.17 -5.57 11.96
CA VAL A 9 -14.40 -4.38 12.28
C VAL A 9 -13.59 -4.67 13.55
N ALA A 10 -12.31 -4.97 13.39
CA ALA A 10 -11.39 -5.08 14.51
C ALA A 10 -11.06 -3.67 15.03
N ALA A 11 -11.45 -3.39 16.27
CA ALA A 11 -11.08 -2.17 16.97
C ALA A 11 -9.55 -2.05 17.09
N VAL A 12 -8.99 -0.95 16.61
CA VAL A 12 -7.55 -0.68 16.65
C VAL A 12 -7.17 -0.21 18.05
N MET A 13 -6.52 -1.09 18.82
CA MET A 13 -5.82 -0.75 20.06
C MET A 13 -4.45 -0.14 19.73
N ALA A 14 -4.17 1.03 20.32
CA ALA A 14 -2.89 1.71 20.50
C ALA A 14 -1.88 1.67 19.32
N THR A 15 -1.84 2.74 18.52
CA THR A 15 -0.74 2.99 17.57
C THR A 15 0.48 3.56 18.32
N GLY A 16 1.51 2.74 18.53
CA GLY A 16 2.86 3.27 18.71
C GLY A 16 3.25 4.10 17.48
N LEU A 17 4.15 5.08 17.67
CA LEU A 17 4.71 5.89 16.58
C LEU A 17 5.61 5.03 15.69
N PHE A 18 4.99 4.28 14.79
CA PHE A 18 5.63 3.56 13.71
C PHE A 18 5.72 4.46 12.48
N ALA A 19 6.92 4.65 11.97
CA ALA A 19 7.16 5.43 10.77
C ALA A 19 8.15 4.69 9.87
N LEU A 20 7.73 4.36 8.66
CA LEU A 20 8.60 3.84 7.62
C LEU A 20 9.30 4.99 6.90
N ASP A 21 10.57 4.83 6.57
CA ASP A 21 11.21 5.71 5.60
C ASP A 21 10.74 5.34 4.19
N LEU A 22 9.88 6.16 3.59
CA LEU A 22 9.28 5.85 2.29
C LEU A 22 10.17 6.29 1.09
N GLY A 23 11.43 6.69 1.33
CA GLY A 23 12.41 6.98 0.27
C GLY A 23 12.06 8.13 -0.68
N GLY A 24 11.00 8.90 -0.40
CA GLY A 24 10.48 9.94 -1.27
C GLY A 24 9.16 9.60 -1.98
N ILE A 25 8.60 8.41 -1.77
CA ILE A 25 7.23 8.08 -2.17
C ILE A 25 6.28 8.71 -1.15
N LYS A 26 5.62 9.80 -1.54
CA LYS A 26 4.64 10.53 -0.73
C LYS A 26 3.51 11.01 -1.63
N GLY A 27 2.26 10.82 -1.19
CA GLY A 27 1.05 11.15 -1.95
C GLY A 27 0.04 10.02 -1.96
N THR A 28 -1.01 10.18 -2.75
CA THR A 28 -2.08 9.18 -2.91
C THR A 28 -2.15 8.74 -4.37
N TRP A 29 -2.21 7.43 -4.60
CA TRP A 29 -2.39 6.84 -5.93
C TRP A 29 -3.62 5.94 -5.97
N GLN A 30 -4.39 6.05 -7.03
CA GLN A 30 -5.61 5.29 -7.23
C GLN A 30 -5.33 3.99 -8.02
N ASP A 31 -5.67 2.87 -7.41
CA ASP A 31 -5.91 1.60 -8.09
C ASP A 31 -7.37 1.52 -8.56
N LYS A 32 -7.60 1.88 -9.82
CA LYS A 32 -8.94 1.80 -10.43
C LYS A 32 -9.49 0.38 -10.54
N LYS A 33 -8.63 -0.65 -10.59
CA LYS A 33 -9.09 -2.04 -10.74
C LYS A 33 -9.70 -2.56 -9.45
N TRP A 34 -9.25 -2.06 -8.30
CA TRP A 34 -9.68 -2.48 -6.97
C TRP A 34 -10.58 -1.48 -6.24
N ASP A 35 -10.92 -0.35 -6.87
CA ASP A 35 -11.61 0.78 -6.20
C ASP A 35 -10.88 1.21 -4.92
N ALA A 36 -9.54 1.31 -5.00
CA ALA A 36 -8.71 1.54 -3.83
C ALA A 36 -7.73 2.70 -4.01
N ASP A 37 -7.54 3.48 -2.96
CA ASP A 37 -6.54 4.53 -2.87
C ASP A 37 -5.40 4.09 -1.92
N TRP A 38 -4.18 4.13 -2.44
CA TRP A 38 -2.95 3.91 -1.69
C TRP A 38 -2.35 5.25 -1.27
N THR A 39 -2.31 5.53 0.03
CA THR A 39 -1.76 6.77 0.59
C THR A 39 -0.46 6.50 1.32
N PHE A 40 0.59 7.21 0.90
CA PHE A 40 1.94 7.20 1.45
C PHE A 40 2.20 8.55 2.12
N SER A 41 2.17 8.57 3.44
CA SER A 41 2.19 9.81 4.22
C SER A 41 3.62 10.24 4.57
N ALA A 42 3.81 11.54 4.76
CA ALA A 42 5.12 12.10 5.12
C ALA A 42 5.62 11.63 6.50
N ASP A 43 4.71 11.16 7.37
CA ASP A 43 5.00 10.56 8.68
C ASP A 43 5.31 9.05 8.60
N GLY A 44 5.45 8.50 7.39
CA GLY A 44 5.86 7.11 7.18
C GLY A 44 4.72 6.09 7.25
N LYS A 45 3.46 6.53 7.25
CA LYS A 45 2.29 5.64 7.18
C LYS A 45 1.94 5.26 5.76
N ILE A 46 1.51 4.00 5.60
CA ILE A 46 0.90 3.48 4.38
C ILE A 46 -0.53 3.08 4.72
N VAL A 47 -1.50 3.62 3.98
CA VAL A 47 -2.93 3.39 4.21
C VAL A 47 -3.60 3.02 2.89
N LEU A 48 -4.46 2.00 2.94
CA LEU A 48 -5.34 1.60 1.86
C LEU A 48 -6.77 1.98 2.23
N SER A 49 -7.46 2.73 1.38
CA SER A 49 -8.87 3.10 1.55
C SER A 49 -9.69 2.81 0.29
N LEU A 50 -11.01 2.69 0.43
CA LEU A 50 -11.93 2.62 -0.70
C LEU A 50 -11.97 3.98 -1.41
N THR A 51 -11.75 4.03 -2.71
CA THR A 51 -11.83 5.28 -3.47
C THR A 51 -13.25 5.85 -3.45
N SER A 52 -14.28 4.99 -3.53
CA SER A 52 -15.68 5.41 -3.61
C SER A 52 -16.23 6.05 -2.33
N THR A 53 -15.76 5.61 -1.16
CA THR A 53 -16.29 6.06 0.15
C THR A 53 -15.27 6.79 1.01
N GLY A 54 -13.98 6.62 0.75
CA GLY A 54 -12.89 7.06 1.61
C GLY A 54 -12.70 6.21 2.87
N GLU A 55 -13.45 5.12 3.02
CA GLU A 55 -13.34 4.21 4.17
C GLU A 55 -11.97 3.52 4.18
N GLU A 56 -11.28 3.55 5.33
CA GLU A 56 -10.02 2.85 5.51
C GLU A 56 -10.23 1.33 5.49
N ILE A 57 -9.55 0.65 4.57
CA ILE A 57 -9.53 -0.81 4.46
C ILE A 57 -8.43 -1.38 5.34
N TYR A 58 -7.24 -0.78 5.30
CA TYR A 58 -6.08 -1.27 6.04
C TYR A 58 -5.03 -0.17 6.26
N THR A 59 -4.48 -0.12 7.47
CA THR A 59 -3.29 0.67 7.81
C THR A 59 -2.15 -0.28 8.16
N PHE A 60 -1.01 -0.12 7.48
CA PHE A 60 0.20 -0.89 7.75
C PHE A 60 0.91 -0.36 9.01
N LYS A 61 1.29 -1.26 9.92
CA LYS A 61 1.72 -0.93 11.30
C LYS A 61 2.99 -1.67 11.70
N ASP A 62 3.59 -1.19 12.78
CA ASP A 62 4.68 -1.91 13.45
C ASP A 62 4.20 -3.30 13.87
N GLY A 63 5.10 -4.26 13.74
CA GLY A 63 4.83 -5.66 14.00
C GLY A 63 4.06 -6.41 12.91
N THR A 64 3.45 -5.75 11.92
CA THR A 64 2.81 -6.45 10.76
C THR A 64 3.67 -6.36 9.50
N VAL A 65 4.32 -5.22 9.31
CA VAL A 65 5.30 -4.99 8.24
C VAL A 65 6.63 -5.65 8.58
N GLN A 66 7.20 -6.38 7.62
CA GLN A 66 8.49 -7.07 7.73
C GLN A 66 9.32 -6.85 6.46
N ASN A 67 10.63 -7.09 6.56
CA ASN A 67 11.56 -7.03 5.44
C ASN A 67 11.47 -5.73 4.61
N PHE A 68 11.15 -4.62 5.28
CA PHE A 68 11.00 -3.32 4.62
C PHE A 68 12.34 -2.87 4.04
N LYS A 69 12.33 -2.51 2.76
CA LYS A 69 13.49 -2.03 2.01
C LYS A 69 13.12 -0.80 1.20
N VAL A 70 14.08 0.09 1.08
CA VAL A 70 14.05 1.24 0.18
C VAL A 70 15.24 1.12 -0.74
N ASN A 71 15.01 1.24 -2.04
CA ASN A 71 16.07 1.36 -3.04
C ASN A 71 15.87 2.66 -3.82
N VAL A 72 16.97 3.37 -4.06
CA VAL A 72 17.00 4.58 -4.87
C VAL A 72 18.07 4.39 -5.93
N ASP A 73 17.69 4.60 -7.19
CA ASP A 73 18.58 4.50 -8.33
C ASP A 73 18.31 5.62 -9.35
N THR A 74 19.00 5.57 -10.50
CA THR A 74 18.85 6.58 -11.56
C THR A 74 17.48 6.55 -12.26
N THR A 75 16.69 5.50 -12.06
CA THR A 75 15.35 5.31 -12.62
C THR A 75 14.24 5.73 -11.67
N GLY A 76 14.52 5.86 -10.37
CA GLY A 76 13.59 6.39 -9.37
C GLY A 76 13.77 5.79 -7.98
N VAL A 77 12.66 5.70 -7.26
CA VAL A 77 12.59 5.16 -5.89
C VAL A 77 11.69 3.93 -5.91
N SER A 78 12.10 2.88 -5.22
CA SER A 78 11.23 1.75 -4.91
C SER A 78 11.22 1.43 -3.43
N ILE A 79 10.06 1.04 -2.91
CA ILE A 79 9.94 0.42 -1.60
C ILE A 79 9.37 -0.99 -1.76
N SER A 80 9.79 -1.89 -0.89
CA SER A 80 9.25 -3.25 -0.82
C SER A 80 9.11 -3.70 0.63
N PHE A 81 8.08 -4.47 0.93
CA PHE A 81 7.88 -5.04 2.26
C PHE A 81 6.91 -6.21 2.23
N ASP A 82 6.97 -7.02 3.28
CA ASP A 82 6.02 -8.11 3.51
C ASP A 82 5.04 -7.69 4.59
N CYS A 83 3.79 -8.14 4.50
CA CYS A 83 2.80 -7.93 5.54
C CYS A 83 2.22 -9.27 5.99
N LYS A 84 2.48 -9.63 7.25
CA LYS A 84 2.04 -10.91 7.82
C LYS A 84 0.52 -11.03 7.96
N ASP A 85 -0.18 -9.91 8.10
CA ASP A 85 -1.64 -9.94 8.30
C ASP A 85 -2.35 -10.22 6.97
N THR A 86 -1.77 -9.75 5.88
CA THR A 86 -2.34 -9.90 4.55
C THR A 86 -1.74 -11.08 3.79
N ASN A 87 -0.71 -11.76 4.32
CA ASN A 87 0.05 -12.82 3.66
C ASN A 87 0.44 -12.43 2.23
N ARG A 88 1.04 -11.23 2.10
CA ARG A 88 1.42 -10.63 0.82
C ARG A 88 2.75 -9.90 0.95
N SER A 89 3.53 -9.97 -0.13
CA SER A 89 4.65 -9.06 -0.39
C SER A 89 4.18 -7.92 -1.30
N TYR A 90 4.66 -6.70 -1.03
CA TYR A 90 4.30 -5.50 -1.77
C TYR A 90 5.56 -4.85 -2.32
N THR A 91 5.52 -4.44 -3.58
CA THR A 91 6.56 -3.61 -4.20
C THR A 91 5.90 -2.43 -4.90
N PHE A 92 6.48 -1.26 -4.68
CA PHE A 92 6.03 0.02 -5.20
C PHE A 92 7.21 0.73 -5.82
N LYS A 93 7.16 1.06 -7.11
CA LYS A 93 8.19 1.83 -7.81
C LYS A 93 7.61 3.13 -8.37
N LYS A 94 8.25 4.24 -8.02
CA LYS A 94 7.94 5.58 -8.52
C LYS A 94 9.10 6.06 -9.38
N GLY A 95 8.81 6.45 -10.63
CA GLY A 95 9.81 7.07 -11.52
C GLY A 95 10.26 8.45 -11.04
N VAL A 96 11.32 8.99 -11.66
CA VAL A 96 11.92 10.29 -11.29
C VAL A 96 11.01 11.51 -11.53
N ALA A 97 9.94 11.39 -12.31
CA ALA A 97 9.03 12.49 -12.58
C ALA A 97 8.24 12.88 -11.31
N LEU A 98 8.05 14.20 -11.08
CA LEU A 98 7.32 14.70 -9.91
C LEU A 98 5.91 14.10 -9.80
N ASN A 99 5.21 14.01 -10.93
CA ASN A 99 3.85 13.47 -11.04
C ASN A 99 3.84 12.03 -11.58
N ALA A 100 4.87 11.25 -11.25
CA ALA A 100 4.95 9.87 -11.69
C ALA A 100 3.79 9.05 -11.11
N ASP A 101 3.20 8.22 -11.98
CA ASP A 101 2.43 7.07 -11.57
C ASP A 101 3.33 6.07 -10.84
N LEU A 102 2.70 5.06 -10.24
CA LEU A 102 3.39 4.12 -9.38
C LEU A 102 3.16 2.69 -9.88
N ASP A 103 4.25 2.00 -10.22
CA ASP A 103 4.20 0.58 -10.55
C ASP A 103 4.01 -0.19 -9.24
N MET A 104 2.98 -1.01 -9.18
CA MET A 104 2.64 -1.81 -8.01
C MET A 104 2.64 -3.29 -8.38
N VAL A 105 3.32 -4.06 -7.53
CA VAL A 105 3.32 -5.53 -7.57
C VAL A 105 2.92 -6.02 -6.19
N VAL A 106 1.89 -6.88 -6.13
CA VAL A 106 1.42 -7.52 -4.91
C VAL A 106 1.46 -9.02 -5.13
N ASN A 107 2.31 -9.72 -4.36
CA ASN A 107 2.53 -11.15 -4.47
C ASN A 107 1.90 -11.83 -3.26
N PRO A 108 0.73 -12.49 -3.40
CA PRO A 108 0.08 -13.14 -2.28
C PRO A 108 0.63 -14.56 -2.09
N ASP A 109 1.00 -14.93 -0.87
CA ASP A 109 1.62 -16.23 -0.57
C ASP A 109 0.68 -17.43 -0.79
N TRP A 110 -0.61 -17.17 -0.95
CA TRP A 110 -1.69 -18.16 -1.06
C TRP A 110 -2.15 -18.43 -2.50
N THR A 111 -1.57 -17.78 -3.50
CA THR A 111 -1.86 -18.03 -4.92
C THR A 111 -0.58 -17.96 -5.76
N ALA A 112 -0.58 -18.61 -6.92
CA ALA A 112 0.52 -18.55 -7.88
C ALA A 112 0.47 -17.30 -8.79
N SER A 113 -0.56 -16.46 -8.67
CA SER A 113 -0.77 -15.29 -9.52
C SER A 113 -0.51 -14.01 -8.76
N ASP A 114 0.47 -13.26 -9.24
CA ASP A 114 0.77 -11.92 -8.75
C ASP A 114 -0.23 -10.90 -9.30
N TYR A 115 -0.41 -9.83 -8.54
CA TYR A 115 -1.19 -8.67 -8.98
C TYR A 115 -0.24 -7.52 -9.36
N GLU A 116 -0.11 -7.31 -10.67
CA GLU A 116 0.72 -6.26 -11.26
C GLU A 116 -0.15 -5.19 -11.91
N THR A 117 0.14 -3.92 -11.60
CA THR A 117 -0.59 -2.79 -12.18
C THR A 117 0.19 -1.48 -12.06
N VAL A 118 -0.23 -0.47 -12.81
CA VAL A 118 0.24 0.91 -12.66
C VAL A 118 -0.90 1.72 -12.02
N ILE A 119 -0.71 2.16 -10.78
CA ILE A 119 -1.68 3.00 -10.06
C ILE A 119 -1.42 4.48 -10.35
N LYS A 120 -2.49 5.26 -10.47
CA LYS A 120 -2.44 6.63 -11.01
C LYS A 120 -2.35 7.66 -9.90
N LEU A 121 -1.43 8.62 -10.01
CA LEU A 121 -1.34 9.69 -9.02
C LEU A 121 -2.67 10.45 -8.94
N LYS A 122 -3.23 10.52 -7.72
CA LYS A 122 -4.46 11.27 -7.44
C LYS A 122 -4.07 12.72 -7.19
N LYS A 123 -4.54 13.61 -8.06
CA LYS A 123 -4.31 15.06 -7.98
C LYS A 123 -5.30 15.71 -7.03
#